data_AF-A0A0W8IG54-F1
#
_entry.id   AF-A0A0W8IG54-F1
#
_cell.length_a   1.000
_cell.length_b   1.000
_cell.length_c   1.000
_cell.angle_alpha   90.00
_cell.angle_beta   90.00
_cell.angle_gamma   90.00
#
_symmetry.space_group_name_H-M   'P 1'
#
loop_
_entity.id
_entity.type
_entity.pdbx_description
1 polymer ?
#
loop_
_entity_poly.entity_id
_entity_poly.type
_entity_poly.pdbx_seq_one_letter_code
_entity_poly.pdbx_strand_id
1 'polypeptide(L)'
;MTTCPIGRGDLTGYAARGCRCDDCTAAIREYQRTYKKTVYLSRRKRTALPEELARAQAQVRTLVGLGWTTTVIGQAAGLSNAPVSRIGSGASQRPRYTTIVAIDRAYQKLTSRDPGAQKAPKHAGRGASWKPAPEHGTYAKYGAGCKCNRCHAAAKEYWRDRARRRRQEAA
;
A
#
# COMPACT_ATOMS: atom_id res chain seq x y z
N MET A 1 -29.04 1.91 44.99
CA MET A 1 -28.67 2.42 43.66
C MET A 1 -28.99 3.91 43.66
N THR A 2 -27.98 4.76 43.71
CA THR A 2 -28.16 6.21 43.89
C THR A 2 -28.47 6.82 42.54
N THR A 3 -29.75 6.85 42.17
CA THR A 3 -30.21 7.43 40.91
C THR A 3 -29.76 8.89 40.81
N CYS A 4 -29.11 9.24 39.70
CA CYS A 4 -28.69 10.62 39.42
C CYS A 4 -29.82 11.64 39.67
N PRO A 5 -29.60 12.72 40.44
CA PRO A 5 -30.66 13.66 40.87
C PRO A 5 -31.26 14.48 39.72
N ILE A 6 -30.59 14.53 38.57
CA ILE A 6 -31.09 15.19 37.35
C ILE A 6 -31.71 14.17 36.37
N GLY A 7 -31.89 12.92 36.80
CA GLY A 7 -32.46 11.82 36.00
C GLY A 7 -31.59 11.34 34.85
N ARG A 8 -30.31 11.77 34.78
CA ARG A 8 -29.38 11.46 33.68
C ARG A 8 -27.97 11.24 34.19
N GLY A 9 -27.57 9.98 34.35
CA GLY A 9 -26.21 9.55 34.67
C GLY A 9 -25.29 9.54 33.45
N ASP A 10 -25.20 10.65 32.73
CA ASP A 10 -24.49 10.72 31.44
C ASP A 10 -23.56 11.94 31.33
N LEU A 11 -22.88 12.07 30.19
CA LEU A 11 -21.99 13.19 29.89
C LEU A 11 -22.69 14.54 29.94
N THR A 12 -23.95 14.60 29.51
CA THR A 12 -24.75 15.84 29.48
C THR A 12 -25.01 16.30 30.91
N GLY A 13 -25.30 15.36 31.81
CA GLY A 13 -25.47 15.63 33.23
C GLY A 13 -24.23 16.25 33.88
N TYR A 14 -23.06 15.71 33.59
CA TYR A 14 -21.79 16.24 34.10
C TYR A 14 -21.40 17.59 33.46
N ALA A 15 -21.44 17.69 32.12
CA ALA A 15 -20.86 18.80 31.37
C ALA A 15 -21.81 19.99 31.21
N ALA A 16 -23.09 19.75 30.90
CA ALA A 16 -24.06 20.81 30.62
C ALA A 16 -24.81 21.27 31.88
N ARG A 17 -25.03 20.38 32.84
CA ARG A 17 -25.81 20.68 34.07
C ARG A 17 -24.99 20.69 35.35
N GLY A 18 -23.68 20.45 35.26
CA GLY A 18 -22.76 20.53 36.41
C GLY A 18 -22.99 19.46 37.48
N CYS A 19 -23.75 18.39 37.20
CA CYS A 19 -23.98 17.33 38.18
C CYS A 19 -22.67 16.58 38.48
N ARG A 20 -22.50 16.16 39.74
CA ARG A 20 -21.30 15.49 40.25
C ARG A 20 -21.59 14.17 40.95
N CYS A 21 -22.79 13.62 40.80
CA CYS A 21 -23.11 12.29 41.33
C CYS A 21 -22.20 11.21 40.73
N ASP A 22 -22.18 10.04 41.37
CA ASP A 22 -21.30 8.94 40.97
C ASP A 22 -21.51 8.52 39.51
N ASP A 23 -22.77 8.44 39.05
CA ASP A 23 -23.08 8.06 37.67
C ASP A 23 -22.55 9.07 36.64
N CYS A 24 -22.80 10.37 36.85
CA CYS A 24 -22.29 11.44 35.98
C CYS A 24 -20.75 11.48 35.98
N THR A 25 -20.16 11.25 37.15
CA THR A 25 -18.69 11.20 37.33
C THR A 25 -18.10 9.96 36.67
N ALA A 26 -18.78 8.81 36.72
CA ALA A 26 -18.39 7.59 36.03
C ALA A 26 -18.46 7.78 34.51
N ALA A 27 -19.54 8.39 34.01
CA ALA A 27 -19.72 8.68 32.58
C ALA A 27 -18.62 9.59 32.01
N ILE A 28 -18.25 10.68 32.70
CA ILE A 28 -17.14 11.53 32.24
C ILE A 28 -15.78 10.82 32.34
N ARG A 29 -15.56 9.99 33.36
CA ARG A 29 -14.31 9.20 33.49
C ARG A 29 -14.19 8.16 32.39
N GLU A 30 -15.29 7.51 32.01
CA GLU A 30 -15.34 6.58 30.89
C GLU A 30 -15.12 7.31 29.56
N TYR A 31 -15.81 8.42 29.33
CA TYR A 31 -15.57 9.28 28.18
C TYR A 31 -14.10 9.72 28.09
N GLN A 32 -13.51 10.20 29.18
CA GLN A 32 -12.11 10.59 29.21
C GLN A 32 -11.17 9.40 28.96
N ARG A 33 -11.49 8.19 29.45
CA ARG A 33 -10.73 6.98 29.14
C ARG A 33 -10.80 6.65 27.66
N THR A 34 -11.99 6.66 27.07
CA THR A 34 -12.20 6.38 25.64
C THR A 34 -11.60 7.48 24.75
N TYR A 35 -11.78 8.74 25.11
CA TYR A 35 -11.21 9.90 24.43
C TYR A 35 -9.68 9.90 24.52
N LYS A 36 -9.08 9.70 25.71
CA LYS A 36 -7.63 9.57 25.84
C LYS A 36 -7.13 8.35 25.07
N LYS A 37 -7.81 7.20 25.11
CA LYS A 37 -7.42 6.02 24.33
C LYS A 37 -7.44 6.33 22.83
N THR A 38 -8.53 6.90 22.32
CA THR A 38 -8.67 7.24 20.89
C THR A 38 -7.71 8.35 20.46
N VAL A 39 -7.60 9.45 21.21
CA VAL A 39 -6.72 10.58 20.90
C VAL A 39 -5.24 10.28 21.13
N TYR A 40 -4.87 9.57 22.20
CA TYR A 40 -3.48 9.19 22.46
C TYR A 40 -3.00 8.14 21.46
N LEU A 41 -3.82 7.13 21.15
CA LEU A 41 -3.48 6.15 20.12
C LEU A 41 -3.45 6.80 18.73
N SER A 42 -4.38 7.68 18.38
CA SER A 42 -4.40 8.38 17.08
C SER A 42 -3.29 9.44 16.93
N ARG A 43 -2.96 10.22 17.97
CA ARG A 43 -1.83 11.20 17.93
C ARG A 43 -0.45 10.54 17.93
N ARG A 44 -0.30 9.28 18.38
CA ARG A 44 0.98 8.55 18.45
C ARG A 44 1.03 7.28 17.60
N LYS A 45 0.20 7.10 16.56
CA LYS A 45 0.45 6.03 15.57
C LYS A 45 1.74 6.35 14.78
N ARG A 46 2.90 6.06 15.37
CA ARG A 46 4.20 6.12 14.68
C ARG A 46 4.29 5.02 13.63
N THR A 47 3.68 3.87 13.91
CA THR A 47 3.72 2.66 13.09
C THR A 47 2.31 2.22 12.76
N ALA A 48 2.11 1.76 11.54
CA ALA A 48 0.85 1.17 11.11
C ALA A 48 0.59 -0.17 11.79
N LEU A 49 -0.70 -0.48 12.01
CA LEU A 49 -1.13 -1.79 12.47
C LEU A 49 -1.03 -2.81 11.32
N PRO A 50 -0.91 -4.12 11.61
CA PRO A 50 -0.77 -5.17 10.59
C PRO A 50 -1.90 -5.15 9.53
N GLU A 51 -3.14 -4.92 9.95
CA GLU A 51 -4.30 -4.81 9.08
C GLU A 51 -4.26 -3.57 8.17
N GLU A 52 -3.70 -2.45 8.67
CA GLU A 52 -3.52 -1.23 7.89
C GLU A 52 -2.43 -1.43 6.82
N LEU A 53 -1.35 -2.14 7.16
CA LEU A 53 -0.32 -2.54 6.20
C LEU A 53 -0.89 -3.49 5.14
N ALA A 54 -1.62 -4.53 5.52
CA ALA A 54 -2.21 -5.48 4.59
C ALA A 54 -3.15 -4.78 3.58
N ARG A 55 -3.95 -3.82 4.05
CA ARG A 55 -4.78 -2.99 3.17
C ARG A 55 -3.94 -2.17 2.17
N ALA A 56 -2.89 -1.51 2.63
CA ALA A 56 -2.01 -0.75 1.73
C ALA A 56 -1.29 -1.63 0.70
N GLN A 57 -0.88 -2.85 1.09
CA GLN A 57 -0.30 -3.83 0.17
C GLN A 57 -1.30 -4.20 -0.94
N ALA A 58 -2.55 -4.49 -0.56
CA ALA A 58 -3.61 -4.79 -1.51
C ALA A 58 -3.86 -3.61 -2.46
N GLN A 59 -3.96 -2.37 -1.94
CA GLN A 59 -4.14 -1.16 -2.74
C GLN A 59 -3.02 -0.96 -3.77
N VAL A 60 -1.75 -1.10 -3.36
CA VAL A 60 -0.61 -0.98 -4.28
C VAL A 60 -0.67 -2.06 -5.37
N ARG A 61 -0.97 -3.32 -5.01
CA ARG A 61 -1.11 -4.42 -5.98
C ARG A 61 -2.24 -4.17 -6.96
N THR A 62 -3.40 -3.68 -6.49
CA THR A 62 -4.53 -3.32 -7.34
C THR A 62 -4.15 -2.21 -8.33
N LEU A 63 -3.49 -1.14 -7.87
CA LEU A 63 -3.06 -0.06 -8.75
C LEU A 63 -2.05 -0.54 -9.81
N VAL A 64 -1.10 -1.40 -9.43
CA VAL A 64 -0.18 -2.02 -10.40
C VAL A 64 -0.94 -2.92 -11.38
N GLY A 65 -1.91 -3.69 -10.92
CA GLY A 65 -2.78 -4.51 -11.77
C GLY A 65 -3.62 -3.68 -12.76
N LEU A 66 -3.98 -2.46 -12.38
CA LEU A 66 -4.63 -1.47 -13.26
C LEU A 66 -3.65 -0.75 -14.21
N GLY A 67 -2.36 -1.07 -14.15
CA GLY A 67 -1.33 -0.51 -15.04
C GLY A 67 -0.64 0.75 -14.52
N TRP A 68 -0.89 1.17 -13.27
CA TRP A 68 -0.18 2.29 -12.67
C TRP A 68 1.24 1.89 -12.25
N THR A 69 2.23 2.71 -12.61
CA THR A 69 3.62 2.47 -12.19
C THR A 69 3.82 2.90 -10.74
N THR A 70 4.75 2.26 -10.04
CA THR A 70 5.07 2.62 -8.64
C THR A 70 5.57 4.07 -8.50
N THR A 71 6.14 4.65 -9.55
CA THR A 71 6.49 6.07 -9.62
C THR A 71 5.26 6.96 -9.58
N VAL A 72 4.23 6.66 -10.39
CA VAL A 72 2.98 7.45 -10.40
C VAL A 72 2.23 7.30 -9.08
N ILE A 73 2.19 6.08 -8.52
CA ILE A 73 1.60 5.83 -7.20
C ILE A 73 2.35 6.64 -6.13
N GLY A 74 3.68 6.65 -6.17
CA GLY A 74 4.52 7.45 -5.27
C GLY A 74 4.24 8.94 -5.39
N GLN A 75 4.20 9.47 -6.61
CA GLN A 75 3.89 10.88 -6.87
C GLN A 75 2.49 11.26 -6.35
N ALA A 76 1.48 10.41 -6.58
CA ALA A 76 0.13 10.62 -6.06
C ALA A 76 0.07 10.57 -4.53
N ALA A 77 0.93 9.76 -3.91
CA ALA A 77 1.07 9.65 -2.45
C ALA A 77 1.99 10.72 -1.82
N GLY A 78 2.74 11.50 -2.61
CA GLY A 78 3.79 12.38 -2.09
C GLY A 78 4.97 11.60 -1.48
N LEU A 79 5.24 10.39 -1.98
CA LEU A 79 6.30 9.50 -1.54
C LEU A 79 7.30 9.25 -2.66
N SER A 80 8.54 8.91 -2.30
CA SER A 80 9.47 8.32 -3.26
C SER A 80 9.02 6.90 -3.66
N ASN A 81 9.56 6.37 -4.77
CA ASN A 81 9.18 5.04 -5.28
C ASN A 81 9.56 3.91 -4.29
N ALA A 82 10.68 4.04 -3.57
CA ALA A 82 11.21 2.97 -2.71
C ALA A 82 10.22 2.52 -1.60
N PRO A 83 9.58 3.40 -0.81
CA PRO A 83 8.50 3.03 0.11
C PRO A 83 7.36 2.27 -0.55
N VAL A 84 6.88 2.74 -1.71
CA VAL A 84 5.77 2.11 -2.44
C VAL A 84 6.15 0.72 -2.90
N SER A 85 7.34 0.55 -3.47
CA SER A 85 7.85 -0.74 -3.90
C SER A 85 8.01 -1.73 -2.73
N ARG A 86 8.60 -1.30 -1.60
CA ARG A 86 8.77 -2.16 -0.41
C ARG A 86 7.44 -2.56 0.22
N ILE A 87 6.44 -1.68 0.20
CA ILE A 87 5.10 -2.01 0.68
C ILE A 87 4.45 -2.99 -0.29
N GLY A 88 4.42 -2.71 -1.60
CA GLY A 88 3.82 -3.60 -2.60
C GLY A 88 4.42 -5.02 -2.62
N SER A 89 5.73 -5.14 -2.42
CA SER A 89 6.43 -6.43 -2.34
C SER A 89 6.31 -7.14 -1.00
N GLY A 90 5.78 -6.49 0.05
CA GLY A 90 5.74 -7.03 1.40
C GLY A 90 7.08 -6.97 2.16
N ALA A 91 8.12 -6.34 1.59
CA ALA A 91 9.41 -6.17 2.25
C ALA A 91 9.35 -5.20 3.45
N SER A 92 8.34 -4.32 3.53
CA SER A 92 8.14 -3.44 4.68
C SER A 92 7.30 -4.09 5.77
N GLN A 93 7.92 -4.38 6.92
CA GLN A 93 7.25 -4.99 8.07
C GLN A 93 6.56 -3.97 8.99
N ARG A 94 7.08 -2.73 9.06
CA ARG A 94 6.63 -1.70 10.01
C ARG A 94 6.68 -0.29 9.39
N PRO A 95 5.91 0.00 8.33
CA PRO A 95 5.87 1.34 7.77
C PRO A 95 5.26 2.34 8.76
N ARG A 96 5.61 3.62 8.58
CA ARG A 96 4.97 4.69 9.35
C ARG A 96 3.50 4.76 8.98
N TYR A 97 2.65 5.08 9.96
CA TYR A 97 1.21 5.26 9.72
C TYR A 97 0.93 6.31 8.64
N THR A 98 1.71 7.40 8.62
CA THR A 98 1.60 8.46 7.60
C THR A 98 1.84 7.93 6.18
N THR A 99 2.72 6.96 6.01
CA THR A 99 2.97 6.29 4.71
C THR A 99 1.75 5.50 4.25
N ILE A 100 1.06 4.81 5.18
CA ILE A 100 -0.16 4.06 4.86
C ILE A 100 -1.29 5.01 4.47
N VAL A 101 -1.49 6.09 5.22
CA VAL A 101 -2.51 7.11 4.89
C VAL A 101 -2.22 7.77 3.54
N ALA A 102 -0.95 7.99 3.21
CA ALA A 102 -0.55 8.52 1.91
C ALA A 102 -0.88 7.57 0.74
N ILE A 103 -0.65 6.26 0.91
CA ILE A 103 -1.03 5.24 -0.08
C ILE A 103 -2.55 5.17 -0.23
N ASP A 104 -3.30 5.21 0.87
CA ASP A 104 -4.76 5.18 0.84
C ASP A 104 -5.33 6.38 0.07
N ARG A 105 -4.82 7.59 0.32
CA ARG A 105 -5.16 8.81 -0.43
C ARG A 105 -4.81 8.69 -1.92
N ALA A 106 -3.65 8.12 -2.24
CA ALA A 106 -3.26 7.89 -3.63
C ALA A 106 -4.17 6.88 -4.32
N TYR A 107 -4.56 5.80 -3.63
CA TYR A 107 -5.52 4.83 -4.13
C TYR A 107 -6.85 5.50 -4.44
N GLN A 108 -7.41 6.26 -3.49
CA GLN A 108 -8.64 7.01 -3.71
C GLN A 108 -8.49 7.96 -4.90
N LYS A 109 -7.41 8.75 -4.98
CA LYS A 109 -7.17 9.71 -6.07
C LYS A 109 -7.06 9.07 -7.45
N LEU A 110 -6.45 7.88 -7.54
CA LEU A 110 -6.21 7.19 -8.82
C LEU A 110 -7.37 6.28 -9.24
N THR A 111 -8.28 5.94 -8.33
CA THR A 111 -9.43 5.06 -8.59
C THR A 111 -10.78 5.78 -8.51
N SER A 112 -10.86 6.94 -7.86
CA SER A 112 -12.01 7.82 -7.94
C SER A 112 -12.15 8.34 -9.38
N ARG A 113 -13.40 8.38 -9.86
CA ARG A 113 -13.81 8.92 -11.17
C ARG A 113 -13.71 10.46 -11.18
N ASP A 114 -12.65 11.03 -10.61
CA ASP A 114 -12.41 12.47 -10.62
C ASP A 114 -12.07 12.89 -12.07
N PRO A 115 -12.86 13.78 -12.71
CA PRO A 115 -12.65 14.18 -14.10
C PRO A 115 -11.35 14.97 -14.34
N GLY A 116 -10.60 15.30 -13.28
CA GLY A 116 -9.24 15.87 -13.34
C GLY A 116 -8.11 14.86 -13.08
N ALA A 117 -8.42 13.62 -12.67
CA ALA A 117 -7.42 12.57 -12.52
C ALA A 117 -6.94 12.19 -13.93
N GLN A 118 -5.71 12.60 -14.23
CA GLN A 118 -5.00 12.31 -15.48
C GLN A 118 -5.38 10.90 -15.94
N LYS A 119 -6.05 10.78 -17.11
CA LYS A 119 -6.27 9.49 -17.78
C LYS A 119 -5.00 8.70 -17.57
N ALA A 120 -5.10 7.50 -16.98
CA ALA A 120 -3.97 6.59 -16.78
C ALA A 120 -3.03 6.80 -17.95
N PRO A 121 -1.81 7.34 -17.73
CA PRO A 121 -1.13 8.05 -18.79
C PRO A 121 -1.12 7.10 -19.97
N LYS A 122 -1.65 7.53 -21.13
CA LYS A 122 -1.65 6.73 -22.38
C LYS A 122 -0.23 6.20 -22.70
N HIS A 123 0.76 6.73 -21.97
CA HIS A 123 2.18 6.66 -22.11
C HIS A 123 2.91 6.34 -20.78
N ALA A 124 2.19 5.90 -19.73
CA ALA A 124 2.79 5.29 -18.54
C ALA A 124 3.43 3.92 -18.87
N GLY A 125 3.23 3.45 -20.11
CA GLY A 125 4.02 2.43 -20.79
C GLY A 125 4.70 2.92 -22.08
N ARG A 126 5.06 4.21 -22.23
CA ARG A 126 5.97 4.67 -23.31
C ARG A 126 7.46 4.56 -22.94
N GLY A 127 7.78 3.85 -21.87
CA GLY A 127 8.98 3.02 -21.84
C GLY A 127 8.57 1.61 -22.26
N ALA A 128 8.77 1.27 -23.53
CA ALA A 128 8.37 0.02 -24.19
C ALA A 128 6.85 -0.16 -24.40
N SER A 129 6.43 0.05 -25.65
CA SER A 129 5.16 -0.41 -26.21
C SER A 129 4.71 -1.78 -25.65
N TRP A 130 3.66 -1.81 -24.83
CA TRP A 130 2.85 -3.01 -24.70
C TRP A 130 1.92 -3.09 -25.91
N LYS A 131 2.50 -3.46 -27.05
CA LYS A 131 1.81 -4.38 -27.95
C LYS A 131 1.83 -5.74 -27.22
N PRO A 132 0.78 -6.58 -27.22
CA PRO A 132 0.99 -7.99 -26.96
C PRO A 132 1.91 -8.50 -28.09
N ALA A 133 3.21 -8.53 -27.85
CA ALA A 133 4.19 -8.92 -28.85
C ALA A 133 5.47 -9.36 -28.17
N PRO A 134 6.30 -10.16 -28.83
CA PRO A 134 6.13 -11.53 -29.32
C PRO A 134 6.81 -12.50 -28.32
N GLU A 135 6.79 -13.81 -28.57
CA GLU A 135 7.57 -14.87 -27.89
C GLU A 135 8.82 -14.40 -27.11
N HIS A 136 8.68 -14.13 -25.80
CA HIS A 136 9.80 -13.88 -24.88
C HIS A 136 10.21 -15.18 -24.19
N GLY A 137 11.49 -15.31 -23.85
CA GLY A 137 12.05 -16.57 -23.32
C GLY A 137 12.76 -17.41 -24.38
N THR A 138 13.29 -16.78 -25.43
CA THR A 138 14.15 -17.43 -26.43
C THR A 138 15.51 -16.74 -26.50
N TYR A 139 16.55 -17.47 -26.92
CA TYR A 139 17.89 -16.91 -27.09
C TYR A 139 17.94 -15.82 -28.18
N ALA A 140 17.18 -15.96 -29.26
CA ALA A 140 17.14 -15.01 -30.36
C ALA A 140 16.74 -13.60 -29.88
N LYS A 141 15.75 -13.51 -28.98
CA LYS A 141 15.32 -12.23 -28.40
C LYS A 141 16.33 -11.65 -27.41
N TYR A 142 17.05 -12.50 -26.68
CA TYR A 142 18.18 -12.04 -25.86
C TYR A 142 19.29 -11.41 -26.73
N GLY A 143 19.62 -12.04 -27.86
CA GLY A 143 20.57 -11.52 -28.85
C GLY A 143 20.13 -10.18 -29.46
N ALA A 144 18.82 -10.00 -29.70
CA ALA A 144 18.25 -8.75 -30.18
C ALA A 144 18.18 -7.60 -29.13
N GLY A 145 18.71 -7.81 -27.92
CA GLY A 145 18.86 -6.77 -26.90
C GLY A 145 17.89 -6.83 -25.71
N CYS A 146 16.95 -7.80 -25.66
CA CYS A 146 16.03 -7.93 -24.53
C CYS A 146 16.74 -8.49 -23.27
N LYS A 147 16.62 -7.78 -22.14
CA LYS A 147 17.28 -8.15 -20.85
C LYS A 147 16.30 -8.62 -19.76
N CYS A 148 15.10 -9.07 -20.11
CA CYS A 148 14.16 -9.59 -19.11
C CYS A 148 14.59 -10.97 -18.57
N ASN A 149 14.09 -11.34 -17.39
CA ASN A 149 14.44 -12.59 -16.70
C ASN A 149 14.21 -13.85 -17.56
N ARG A 150 13.12 -13.90 -18.36
CA ARG A 150 12.82 -15.04 -19.23
C ARG A 150 13.85 -15.20 -20.36
N CYS A 151 14.19 -14.13 -21.06
CA CYS A 151 15.20 -14.17 -22.13
C CYS A 151 16.60 -14.45 -21.57
N HIS A 152 16.93 -13.92 -20.39
CA HIS A 152 18.19 -14.21 -19.71
C HIS A 152 18.32 -15.69 -19.31
N ALA A 153 17.24 -16.30 -18.79
CA ALA A 153 17.19 -17.72 -18.49
C ALA A 153 17.38 -18.59 -19.74
N ALA A 154 16.68 -18.28 -20.83
CA ALA A 154 16.80 -18.98 -22.10
C ALA A 154 18.21 -18.88 -22.70
N ALA A 155 18.87 -17.72 -22.56
CA ALA A 155 20.24 -17.57 -23.01
C ALA A 155 21.22 -18.42 -22.20
N LYS A 156 21.04 -18.46 -20.88
CA LYS A 156 21.84 -19.32 -20.00
C LYS A 156 21.70 -20.80 -20.38
N GLU A 157 20.48 -21.24 -20.71
CA GLU A 157 20.20 -22.59 -21.16
C GLU A 157 20.84 -22.91 -22.52
N TYR A 158 20.70 -22.01 -23.50
CA TYR A 158 21.35 -22.14 -24.82
C TYR A 158 22.87 -22.32 -24.71
N TRP A 159 23.54 -21.51 -23.88
CA TRP A 159 25.00 -21.62 -23.68
C TRP A 159 25.40 -22.94 -23.01
N ARG A 160 24.61 -23.42 -22.04
CA ARG A 160 24.83 -24.74 -21.43
C ARG A 160 24.70 -25.85 -22.46
N ASP A 161 23.67 -25.79 -23.31
CA ASP A 161 23.44 -26.77 -24.35
C ASP A 161 24.54 -26.79 -25.41
N ARG A 162 24.97 -25.61 -25.87
CA ARG A 162 26.10 -25.47 -26.78
C ARG A 162 27.39 -26.02 -26.20
N ALA A 163 27.65 -25.80 -24.91
CA ALA A 163 28.82 -26.37 -24.23
C ALA A 163 28.74 -27.91 -24.14
N ARG A 164 27.54 -28.49 -23.92
CA ARG A 164 27.34 -29.95 -23.95
C ARG A 164 27.66 -30.54 -25.33
N ARG A 165 27.11 -29.97 -26.41
CA ARG A 165 27.39 -30.44 -27.77
C ARG A 165 28.88 -30.42 -28.11
N ARG A 166 29.58 -29.33 -27.80
CA ARG A 166 31.04 -29.24 -28.04
C ARG A 166 31.85 -30.29 -27.30
N ARG A 167 31.42 -30.71 -26.09
CA ARG A 167 32.08 -31.79 -25.35
C ARG A 167 31.81 -33.15 -25.99
N GLN A 168 30.60 -33.36 -26.53
CA GLN A 168 30.24 -34.59 -27.24
C GLN A 168 30.97 -34.71 -28.57
N GLU A 169 31.17 -33.60 -29.29
CA GLU A 169 31.93 -33.56 -30.55
C GLU A 169 33.44 -33.72 -30.37
N ALA A 170 33.96 -33.45 -29.17
CA ALA A 170 35.39 -33.55 -28.85
C ALA A 170 35.79 -34.88 -28.18
N ALA A 171 34.82 -35.76 -27.93
CA ALA A 171 34.99 -37.10 -27.37
C ALA A 171 34.90 -38.15 -28.47
#